data_AF-A0A2U1BIJ0-F1
#
_entry.id   AF-A0A2U1BIJ0-F1
#
_cell.length_a   1.000
_cell.length_b   1.000
_cell.length_c   1.000
_cell.angle_alpha   90.00
_cell.angle_beta   90.00
_cell.angle_gamma   90.00
#
_symmetry.space_group_name_H-M   'P 1'
#
loop_
_entity.id
_entity.type
_entity.pdbx_description
1 polymer ?
#
loop_
_entity_poly.entity_id
_entity_poly.type
_entity_poly.pdbx_seq_one_letter_code
_entity_poly.pdbx_strand_id
1 'polypeptide(L)'
;MKHFYSKLAAVSLSALVLTTSASALSHTVVRGDTMWKLAVQYQVGTSEIIASNPQVSNPDLIYPGQILTIPEEDAAVTQYEQEVIRLVNEIRAQNGLSALTYNWELSRVARYKSQDMVDNRYFSHTSPTYGTPFQMIRSFGLSYRSAGENIAYGQRTPQAVVNAWMNSSGHRANILSSSYTQIGVGYVANGHYWTQMFIG
;
A
#
# COMPACT_ATOMS: atom_id res chain seq x y z
N MET A 1 -35.95 55.20 22.93
CA MET A 1 -34.81 54.96 22.03
C MET A 1 -33.65 54.39 22.83
N LYS A 2 -33.30 53.12 22.58
CA LYS A 2 -31.96 52.50 22.75
C LYS A 2 -32.12 51.01 22.42
N HIS A 3 -31.86 50.66 21.17
CA HIS A 3 -31.85 49.27 20.69
C HIS A 3 -30.56 48.59 21.16
N PHE A 4 -30.67 47.50 21.91
CA PHE A 4 -29.56 46.58 22.18
C PHE A 4 -29.53 45.54 21.05
N TYR A 5 -28.53 45.63 20.18
CA TYR A 5 -28.22 44.59 19.20
C TYR A 5 -27.34 43.53 19.88
N SER A 6 -27.81 42.29 19.97
CA SER A 6 -26.97 41.14 20.32
C SER A 6 -26.11 40.78 19.10
N LYS A 7 -24.79 40.88 19.25
CA LYS A 7 -23.84 40.34 18.27
C LYS A 7 -23.72 38.84 18.51
N LEU A 8 -24.33 38.03 17.64
CA LEU A 8 -23.96 36.62 17.50
C LEU A 8 -22.56 36.55 16.90
N ALA A 9 -21.58 36.15 17.71
CA ALA A 9 -20.27 35.78 17.22
C ALA A 9 -20.39 34.43 16.49
N ALA A 10 -20.20 34.44 15.17
CA ALA A 10 -20.04 33.23 14.40
C ALA A 10 -18.69 32.59 14.78
N VAL A 11 -18.74 31.44 15.46
CA VAL A 11 -17.56 30.61 15.69
C VAL A 11 -17.30 29.82 14.41
N SER A 12 -16.34 30.29 13.62
CA SER A 12 -15.80 29.54 12.48
C SER A 12 -15.07 28.32 13.03
N LEU A 13 -15.64 27.13 12.86
CA LEU A 13 -14.96 25.88 13.16
C LEU A 13 -13.95 25.63 12.04
N SER A 14 -12.71 26.10 12.21
CA SER A 14 -11.60 25.70 11.35
C SER A 14 -11.36 24.21 11.56
N ALA A 15 -11.77 23.38 10.60
CA ALA A 15 -11.39 21.98 10.56
C ALA A 15 -9.87 21.90 10.44
N LEU A 16 -9.22 21.45 11.50
CA LEU A 16 -7.80 21.14 11.51
C LEU A 16 -7.60 19.94 10.59
N VAL A 17 -7.13 20.18 9.36
CA VAL A 17 -6.65 19.11 8.48
C VAL A 17 -5.36 18.61 9.12
N LEU A 18 -5.46 17.53 9.88
CA LEU A 18 -4.29 16.78 10.32
C LEU A 18 -3.73 16.07 9.09
N THR A 19 -2.81 16.72 8.38
CA THR A 19 -1.93 16.02 7.45
C THR A 19 -1.03 15.13 8.28
N THR A 20 -1.29 13.81 8.29
CA THR A 20 -0.30 12.87 8.78
C THR A 20 0.86 12.89 7.80
N SER A 21 1.95 13.55 8.18
CA SER A 21 3.19 13.49 7.43
C SER A 21 3.66 12.03 7.47
N ALA A 22 3.97 11.45 6.31
CA ALA A 22 4.75 10.22 6.26
C ALA A 22 6.01 10.43 7.11
N SER A 23 6.21 9.58 8.12
CA SER A 23 7.45 9.56 8.89
C SER A 23 8.58 9.20 7.92
N ALA A 24 9.65 9.97 7.91
CA ALA A 24 10.81 9.65 7.10
C ALA A 24 11.95 9.27 8.05
N LEU A 25 12.41 8.03 7.95
CA LEU A 25 13.56 7.55 8.70
C LEU A 25 14.83 8.09 8.06
N SER A 26 15.83 8.44 8.86
CA SER A 26 17.18 8.72 8.36
C SER A 26 18.05 7.47 8.47
N HIS A 27 18.68 7.08 7.37
CA HIS A 27 19.71 6.04 7.34
C HIS A 27 21.08 6.68 7.10
N THR A 28 22.06 6.38 7.95
CA THR A 28 23.46 6.78 7.70
C THR A 28 24.16 5.67 6.94
N VAL A 29 24.54 5.94 5.69
CA VAL A 29 25.19 5.00 4.79
C VAL A 29 26.45 4.45 5.43
N VAL A 30 26.62 3.13 5.36
CA VAL A 30 27.83 2.41 5.75
C VAL A 30 28.46 1.71 4.56
N ARG A 31 29.69 1.22 4.75
CA ARG A 31 30.42 0.52 3.70
C ARG A 31 29.65 -0.72 3.24
N GLY A 32 29.34 -0.80 1.95
CA GLY A 32 28.67 -1.95 1.33
C GLY A 32 27.18 -1.76 1.08
N ASP A 33 26.62 -0.63 1.52
CA ASP A 33 25.27 -0.25 1.16
C ASP A 33 25.15 0.05 -0.33
N THR A 34 23.95 -0.18 -0.83
CA THR A 34 23.48 0.25 -2.15
C THR A 34 22.03 0.64 -1.99
N MET A 35 21.49 1.51 -2.85
CA MET A 35 20.07 1.87 -2.82
C MET A 35 19.16 0.64 -2.85
N TRP A 36 19.55 -0.41 -3.59
CA TRP A 36 18.82 -1.67 -3.64
C TRP A 36 18.84 -2.42 -2.31
N LYS A 37 20.00 -2.55 -1.65
CA LYS A 37 20.08 -3.22 -0.34
C LYS A 37 19.26 -2.50 0.73
N LEU A 38 19.29 -1.17 0.71
CA LEU A 38 18.49 -0.36 1.61
C LEU A 38 17.00 -0.51 1.32
N ALA A 39 16.60 -0.51 0.05
CA ALA A 39 15.22 -0.79 -0.36
C ALA A 39 14.72 -2.14 0.19
N VAL A 40 15.51 -3.20 0.05
CA VAL A 40 15.19 -4.53 0.59
C VAL A 40 15.14 -4.52 2.13
N GLN A 41 16.11 -3.87 2.78
CA GLN A 41 16.18 -3.79 4.24
C GLN A 41 14.96 -3.07 4.83
N TYR A 42 14.54 -1.99 4.20
CA TYR A 42 13.45 -1.13 4.68
C TYR A 42 12.09 -1.47 4.06
N GLN A 43 12.03 -2.47 3.16
CA GLN A 43 10.81 -2.89 2.45
C GLN A 43 10.13 -1.76 1.66
N VAL A 44 10.94 -0.92 1.03
CA VAL A 44 10.51 0.20 0.17
C VAL A 44 11.10 0.03 -1.22
N GLY A 45 10.58 0.73 -2.21
CA GLY A 45 11.18 0.67 -3.54
C GLY A 45 12.43 1.51 -3.67
N THR A 46 13.38 1.05 -4.49
CA THR A 46 14.61 1.79 -4.79
C THR A 46 14.30 3.16 -5.41
N SER A 47 13.30 3.24 -6.29
CA SER A 47 12.84 4.51 -6.89
C SER A 47 12.33 5.51 -5.86
N GLU A 48 11.69 5.05 -4.80
CA GLU A 48 11.14 5.87 -3.72
C GLU A 48 12.27 6.43 -2.86
N ILE A 49 13.26 5.60 -2.51
CA ILE A 49 14.47 6.08 -1.83
C ILE A 49 15.16 7.13 -2.72
N ILE A 50 15.31 6.89 -4.01
CA ILE A 50 15.94 7.86 -4.92
C ILE A 50 15.15 9.18 -4.95
N ALA A 51 13.82 9.11 -5.10
CA ALA A 51 12.97 10.30 -5.14
C ALA A 51 12.97 11.09 -3.83
N SER A 52 13.07 10.42 -2.68
CA SER A 52 13.19 11.06 -1.36
C SER A 52 14.57 11.66 -1.09
N ASN A 53 15.56 11.39 -1.95
CA ASN A 53 16.93 11.86 -1.82
C ASN A 53 17.42 12.65 -3.04
N PRO A 54 16.78 13.78 -3.41
CA PRO A 54 17.17 14.58 -4.57
C PRO A 54 18.60 15.15 -4.46
N GLN A 55 19.18 15.17 -3.26
CA GLN A 55 20.58 15.52 -3.02
C GLN A 55 21.59 14.48 -3.54
N VAL A 56 21.15 13.25 -3.81
CA VAL A 56 21.98 12.18 -4.39
C VAL A 56 21.93 12.30 -5.92
N SER A 57 22.94 12.94 -6.53
CA SER A 57 22.96 13.12 -7.99
C SER A 57 23.16 11.82 -8.78
N ASN A 58 23.92 10.87 -8.24
CA ASN A 58 24.10 9.54 -8.82
C ASN A 58 23.66 8.47 -7.81
N PRO A 59 22.49 7.84 -7.97
CA PRO A 59 21.99 6.79 -7.09
C PRO A 59 22.91 5.57 -6.91
N ASP A 60 23.78 5.29 -7.88
CA ASP A 60 24.73 4.18 -7.82
C ASP A 60 25.97 4.49 -6.96
N LEU A 61 26.15 5.76 -6.56
CA LEU A 61 27.31 6.25 -5.80
C LEU A 61 26.88 6.93 -4.51
N ILE A 62 26.61 6.13 -3.48
CA ILE A 62 26.42 6.60 -2.10
C ILE A 62 27.70 6.37 -1.28
N TYR A 63 27.99 7.28 -0.35
CA TYR A 63 29.25 7.25 0.41
C TYR A 63 29.00 7.03 1.91
N PRO A 64 29.87 6.29 2.63
CA PRO A 64 29.77 6.15 4.07
C PRO A 64 29.68 7.51 4.79
N GLY A 65 28.75 7.62 5.74
CA GLY A 65 28.46 8.86 6.46
C GLY A 65 27.43 9.77 5.78
N GLN A 66 27.05 9.48 4.53
CA GLN A 66 25.94 10.17 3.87
C GLN A 66 24.62 9.80 4.56
N ILE A 67 23.75 10.79 4.78
CA ILE A 67 22.43 10.56 5.35
C ILE A 67 21.41 10.49 4.20
N LEU A 68 20.68 9.38 4.16
CA LEU A 68 19.58 9.14 3.24
C LEU A 68 18.26 9.18 3.99
N THR A 69 17.29 9.88 3.42
CA THR A 69 15.89 9.83 3.78
C THR A 69 15.29 8.54 3.24
N ILE A 70 14.88 7.64 4.12
CA ILE A 70 14.12 6.45 3.77
C ILE A 70 12.64 6.81 3.95
N PRO A 71 11.85 6.87 2.86
CA PRO A 71 10.42 7.12 3.00
C PRO A 71 9.81 5.96 3.76
N GLU A 72 9.16 6.20 4.90
CA GLU A 72 8.34 5.17 5.54
C GLU A 72 6.89 5.31 5.08
N GLU A 73 6.25 4.17 4.88
CA GLU A 73 4.81 4.13 4.70
C GLU A 73 4.13 4.52 6.02
N ASP A 74 2.95 5.14 5.93
CA ASP A 74 2.16 5.44 7.12
C ASP A 74 1.94 4.14 7.92
N ALA A 75 2.34 4.15 9.19
CA ALA A 75 2.24 3.00 10.07
C ALA A 75 0.80 2.47 10.16
N ALA A 76 -0.21 3.35 10.08
CA ALA A 76 -1.60 2.96 10.04
C ALA A 76 -1.95 2.22 8.73
N VAL A 77 -1.40 2.64 7.58
CA VAL A 77 -1.58 1.95 6.30
C VAL A 77 -0.98 0.54 6.38
N THR A 78 0.26 0.43 6.86
CA THR A 78 0.93 -0.87 7.01
C THR A 78 0.16 -1.79 7.95
N GLN A 79 -0.36 -1.28 9.07
CA GLN A 79 -1.19 -2.06 9.98
C GLN A 79 -2.49 -2.56 9.32
N TYR A 80 -3.12 -1.74 8.48
CA TYR A 80 -4.34 -2.12 7.76
C TYR A 80 -4.06 -3.25 6.76
N GLU A 81 -2.96 -3.17 6.01
CA GLU A 81 -2.54 -4.20 5.07
C GLU A 81 -2.25 -5.54 5.78
N GLN A 82 -1.48 -5.49 6.87
CA GLN A 82 -1.15 -6.67 7.67
C GLN A 82 -2.39 -7.32 8.29
N GLU A 83 -3.34 -6.51 8.76
CA GLU A 83 -4.59 -7.03 9.31
C GLU A 83 -5.46 -7.73 8.26
N VAL A 84 -5.51 -7.22 7.03
CA VAL A 84 -6.17 -7.92 5.92
C VAL A 84 -5.51 -9.28 5.67
N ILE A 85 -4.18 -9.34 5.63
CA ILE A 85 -3.43 -10.59 5.42
C ILE A 85 -3.72 -11.59 6.55
N ARG A 86 -3.71 -11.14 7.81
CA ARG A 86 -4.04 -11.96 8.98
C ARG A 86 -5.43 -12.57 8.85
N LEU A 87 -6.45 -11.75 8.59
CA LEU A 87 -7.84 -12.18 8.42
C LEU A 87 -8.02 -13.18 7.27
N VAL A 88 -7.34 -12.93 6.14
CA VAL A 88 -7.35 -13.84 4.98
C VAL A 88 -6.75 -15.19 5.35
N ASN A 89 -5.65 -15.22 6.09
CA ASN A 89 -5.03 -16.46 6.55
C ASN A 89 -5.89 -17.21 7.58
N GLU A 90 -6.64 -16.50 8.43
CA GLU A 90 -7.63 -17.14 9.32
C GLU A 90 -8.75 -17.80 8.52
N ILE A 91 -9.30 -17.11 7.51
CA ILE A 91 -10.31 -17.67 6.62
C ILE A 91 -9.78 -18.89 5.89
N ARG A 92 -8.54 -18.83 5.38
CA ARG A 92 -7.90 -19.97 4.70
C ARG A 92 -7.73 -21.17 5.64
N ALA A 93 -7.28 -20.94 6.87
CA ALA A 93 -7.15 -21.99 7.88
C ALA A 93 -8.50 -22.65 8.21
N GLN A 94 -9.58 -21.85 8.35
CA GLN A 94 -10.94 -22.35 8.56
C GLN A 94 -11.45 -23.21 7.39
N ASN A 95 -10.88 -23.06 6.20
CA ASN A 95 -11.21 -23.83 5.00
C ASN A 95 -10.14 -24.91 4.69
N GLY A 96 -9.24 -25.21 5.62
CA GLY A 96 -8.24 -26.28 5.48
C GLY A 96 -7.10 -25.96 4.49
N LEU A 97 -6.88 -24.68 4.18
CA LEU A 97 -5.84 -24.24 3.25
C LEU A 97 -4.61 -23.73 4.00
N SER A 98 -3.43 -23.91 3.39
CA SER A 98 -2.19 -23.32 3.89
C SER A 98 -2.25 -21.79 3.90
N ALA A 99 -1.65 -21.20 4.92
CA ALA A 99 -1.47 -19.75 5.01
C ALA A 99 -0.60 -19.23 3.84
N LEU A 100 -0.97 -18.07 3.31
CA LEU A 100 -0.19 -17.34 2.33
C LEU A 100 0.93 -16.59 3.05
N THR A 101 2.14 -16.66 2.51
CA THR A 101 3.28 -15.90 3.01
C THR A 101 3.17 -14.44 2.59
N TYR A 102 3.40 -13.52 3.53
CA TYR A 102 3.49 -12.09 3.22
C TYR A 102 4.64 -11.82 2.26
N ASN A 103 4.34 -11.13 1.16
CA ASN A 103 5.33 -10.63 0.22
C ASN A 103 5.25 -9.09 0.19
N TRP A 104 6.28 -8.43 0.73
CA TRP A 104 6.35 -6.98 0.81
C TRP A 104 6.47 -6.30 -0.57
N GLU A 105 7.17 -6.93 -1.52
CA GLU A 105 7.29 -6.44 -2.90
C GLU A 105 5.92 -6.50 -3.59
N LEU A 106 5.15 -7.56 -3.37
CA LEU A 106 3.79 -7.69 -3.90
C LEU A 106 2.82 -6.70 -3.24
N SER A 107 2.96 -6.44 -1.94
CA SER A 107 2.24 -5.37 -1.25
C SER A 107 2.56 -4.00 -1.85
N ARG A 108 3.82 -3.75 -2.17
CA ARG A 108 4.23 -2.54 -2.89
C ARG A 108 3.51 -2.45 -4.25
N VAL A 109 3.49 -3.51 -5.07
CA VAL A 109 2.72 -3.51 -6.33
C VAL A 109 1.24 -3.20 -6.10
N ALA A 110 0.63 -3.84 -5.10
CA ALA A 110 -0.78 -3.62 -4.76
C ALA A 110 -1.05 -2.17 -4.31
N ARG A 111 -0.13 -1.53 -3.58
CA ARG A 111 -0.23 -0.11 -3.20
C ARG A 111 -0.18 0.80 -4.41
N TYR A 112 0.77 0.57 -5.31
CA TYR A 112 0.84 1.30 -6.58
C TYR A 112 -0.43 1.14 -7.40
N LYS A 113 -1.04 -0.04 -7.40
CA LYS A 113 -2.32 -0.28 -8.07
C LYS A 113 -3.46 0.51 -7.44
N SER A 114 -3.55 0.52 -6.10
CA SER A 114 -4.55 1.32 -5.37
C SER A 114 -4.35 2.82 -5.61
N GLN A 115 -3.11 3.30 -5.62
CA GLN A 115 -2.79 4.70 -5.88
C GLN A 115 -3.09 5.09 -7.34
N ASP A 116 -2.77 4.21 -8.29
CA ASP A 116 -3.08 4.43 -9.70
C ASP A 116 -4.60 4.56 -9.94
N MET A 117 -5.43 3.76 -9.25
CA MET A 117 -6.89 3.91 -9.28
C MET A 117 -7.37 5.27 -8.76
N VAL A 118 -6.73 5.78 -7.70
CA VAL A 118 -7.00 7.12 -7.15
C VAL A 118 -6.60 8.21 -8.14
N ASP A 119 -5.37 8.18 -8.63
CA ASP A 119 -4.77 9.23 -9.44
C ASP A 119 -5.44 9.34 -10.81
N ASN A 120 -5.70 8.19 -11.45
CA ASN A 120 -6.32 8.11 -12.76
C ASN A 120 -7.85 7.98 -12.71
N ARG A 121 -8.45 8.08 -11.51
CA ARG A 121 -9.91 8.12 -11.29
C ARG A 121 -10.66 6.97 -11.97
N TYR A 122 -10.18 5.75 -11.79
CA TYR A 122 -10.80 4.56 -12.36
C TYR A 122 -10.91 3.43 -11.33
N PHE A 123 -11.81 2.48 -11.59
CA PHE A 123 -11.94 1.26 -10.81
C PHE A 123 -12.07 0.06 -11.75
N SER A 124 -10.95 -0.60 -12.02
CA SER A 124 -10.84 -1.72 -12.95
C SER A 124 -9.60 -2.54 -12.65
N HIS A 125 -9.62 -3.83 -12.99
CA HIS A 125 -8.43 -4.67 -12.95
C HIS A 125 -7.34 -4.17 -13.91
N THR A 126 -7.72 -3.69 -15.10
CA THR A 126 -6.76 -3.16 -16.08
C THR A 126 -6.43 -1.71 -15.78
N SER A 127 -5.16 -1.44 -15.48
CA SER A 127 -4.59 -0.11 -15.33
C SER A 127 -4.33 0.55 -16.69
N PRO A 128 -4.65 1.84 -16.87
CA PRO A 128 -4.22 2.60 -18.05
C PRO A 128 -2.70 2.84 -18.07
N THR A 129 -2.04 2.79 -16.90
CA THR A 129 -0.60 3.04 -16.72
C THR A 129 0.21 1.74 -16.82
N TYR A 130 -0.26 0.68 -16.16
CA TYR A 130 0.51 -0.55 -15.93
C TYR A 130 -0.07 -1.78 -16.65
N GLY A 131 -1.20 -1.65 -17.35
CA GLY A 131 -1.87 -2.75 -18.02
C GLY A 131 -2.60 -3.69 -17.05
N THR A 132 -2.67 -4.97 -17.38
CA THR A 132 -3.32 -5.98 -16.52
C THR A 132 -2.54 -6.19 -15.21
N PRO A 133 -3.17 -6.71 -14.13
CA PRO A 133 -2.46 -6.98 -12.87
C PRO A 133 -1.22 -7.87 -13.06
N PHE A 134 -1.30 -8.80 -14.02
CA PHE A 134 -0.23 -9.69 -14.42
C PHE A 134 0.96 -8.97 -15.05
N GLN A 135 0.69 -8.02 -15.95
CA GLN A 135 1.72 -7.19 -16.55
C GLN A 135 2.37 -6.31 -15.50
N MET A 136 1.58 -5.75 -14.59
CA MET A 136 2.06 -4.90 -13.49
C MET A 136 2.97 -5.68 -12.51
N ILE A 137 2.57 -6.86 -12.06
CA ILE A 137 3.41 -7.69 -11.18
C ILE A 137 4.77 -7.99 -11.85
N ARG A 138 4.77 -8.32 -13.15
CA ARG A 138 6.00 -8.58 -13.91
C ARG A 138 6.85 -7.33 -14.12
N SER A 139 6.23 -6.18 -14.38
CA SER A 139 6.98 -4.93 -14.60
C SER A 139 7.69 -4.45 -13.34
N PHE A 140 7.22 -4.86 -12.16
CA PHE A 140 7.89 -4.65 -10.88
C PHE A 140 8.95 -5.71 -10.55
N GLY A 141 9.20 -6.66 -11.46
CA GLY A 141 10.27 -7.66 -11.34
C GLY A 141 9.86 -8.95 -10.64
N LEU A 142 8.59 -9.12 -10.25
CA LEU A 142 8.13 -10.33 -9.59
C LEU A 142 7.80 -11.42 -10.62
N SER A 143 8.18 -12.65 -10.30
CA SER A 143 7.90 -13.85 -11.10
C SER A 143 6.86 -14.73 -10.41
N TYR A 144 5.99 -15.36 -11.20
CA TYR A 144 4.92 -16.23 -10.69
C TYR A 144 4.47 -17.22 -11.78
N ARG A 145 3.85 -18.32 -11.34
CA ARG A 145 3.18 -19.30 -12.21
C ARG A 145 1.66 -19.10 -12.22
N SER A 146 1.11 -18.67 -11.08
CA SER A 146 -0.28 -18.30 -10.91
C SER A 146 -0.35 -16.91 -10.28
N ALA A 147 -1.36 -16.12 -10.64
CA ALA A 147 -1.61 -14.84 -9.99
C ALA A 147 -3.11 -14.50 -9.99
N GLY A 148 -3.52 -13.70 -9.03
CA GLY A 148 -4.89 -13.21 -8.89
C GLY A 148 -4.94 -11.83 -8.26
N GLU A 149 -6.05 -11.11 -8.48
CA GLU A 149 -6.29 -9.79 -7.91
C GLU A 149 -7.73 -9.67 -7.40
N ASN A 150 -7.87 -9.11 -6.21
CA ASN A 150 -9.13 -8.56 -5.70
C ASN A 150 -8.95 -7.05 -5.50
N ILE A 151 -9.90 -6.26 -5.99
CA ILE A 151 -9.93 -4.80 -5.78
C ILE A 151 -11.22 -4.41 -5.06
N ALA A 152 -11.16 -3.35 -4.27
CA ALA A 152 -12.31 -2.76 -3.60
C ALA A 152 -12.06 -1.27 -3.34
N TYR A 153 -13.13 -0.50 -3.14
CA TYR A 153 -13.03 0.88 -2.66
C TYR A 153 -14.20 1.24 -1.74
N GLY A 154 -13.95 2.15 -0.79
CA GLY A 154 -14.94 2.69 0.14
C GLY A 154 -15.06 1.95 1.48
N GLN A 155 -14.52 0.73 1.62
CA GLN A 155 -14.51 0.02 2.91
C GLN A 155 -13.47 0.65 3.84
N ARG A 156 -13.90 1.07 5.03
CA ARG A 156 -13.05 1.85 5.94
C ARG A 156 -12.13 1.03 6.83
N THR A 157 -12.31 -0.29 6.89
CA THR A 157 -11.57 -1.17 7.80
C THR A 157 -11.15 -2.45 7.10
N PRO A 158 -10.05 -3.09 7.57
CA PRO A 158 -9.62 -4.41 7.10
C PRO A 158 -10.74 -5.46 7.13
N GLN A 159 -11.49 -5.53 8.24
CA GLN A 159 -12.60 -6.46 8.35
C GLN A 159 -13.71 -6.20 7.33
N ALA A 160 -14.04 -4.93 7.07
CA ALA A 160 -15.08 -4.58 6.12
C ALA A 160 -14.71 -4.97 4.68
N VAL A 161 -13.46 -4.76 4.27
CA VAL A 161 -13.01 -5.14 2.92
C VAL A 161 -12.90 -6.66 2.75
N VAL A 162 -12.40 -7.38 3.76
CA VAL A 162 -12.36 -8.84 3.74
C VAL A 162 -13.77 -9.44 3.66
N ASN A 163 -14.71 -8.91 4.44
CA ASN A 163 -16.12 -9.32 4.35
C ASN A 163 -16.71 -9.07 2.96
N ALA A 164 -16.42 -7.91 2.37
CA ALA A 164 -16.88 -7.58 1.01
C ALA A 164 -16.33 -8.55 -0.03
N TRP A 165 -15.04 -8.91 0.03
CA TRP A 165 -14.45 -9.90 -0.85
C TRP A 165 -15.03 -11.31 -0.63
N MET A 166 -15.24 -11.73 0.62
CA MET A 166 -15.80 -13.06 0.91
C MET A 166 -17.27 -13.21 0.49
N ASN A 167 -18.01 -12.11 0.37
CA ASN A 167 -19.38 -12.07 -0.14
C ASN A 167 -19.47 -11.99 -1.69
N SER A 168 -18.33 -11.88 -2.39
CA SER A 168 -18.25 -11.94 -3.84
C SER A 168 -17.67 -13.28 -4.28
N SER A 169 -18.38 -14.04 -5.10
CA SER A 169 -17.94 -15.38 -5.52
C SER A 169 -16.57 -15.36 -6.21
N GLY A 170 -16.32 -14.39 -7.10
CA GLY A 170 -15.05 -14.23 -7.79
C GLY A 170 -13.90 -13.89 -6.83
N HIS A 171 -14.11 -12.93 -5.92
CA HIS A 171 -13.06 -12.53 -4.97
C HIS A 171 -12.79 -13.61 -3.93
N ARG A 172 -13.84 -14.29 -3.46
CA ARG A 172 -13.74 -15.45 -2.57
C ARG A 172 -12.96 -16.60 -3.21
N ALA A 173 -13.18 -16.87 -4.50
CA ALA A 173 -12.45 -17.90 -5.22
C ALA A 173 -10.93 -17.63 -5.23
N ASN A 174 -10.51 -16.37 -5.36
CA ASN A 174 -9.10 -16.00 -5.24
C ASN A 174 -8.56 -16.27 -3.83
N ILE A 175 -9.27 -15.83 -2.78
CA ILE A 175 -8.85 -16.02 -1.38
C ILE A 175 -8.71 -17.50 -1.02
N LEU A 176 -9.59 -18.36 -1.56
CA LEU A 176 -9.63 -19.80 -1.27
C LEU A 176 -8.88 -20.65 -2.31
N SER A 177 -8.15 -20.04 -3.24
CA SER A 177 -7.36 -20.78 -4.21
C SER A 177 -6.14 -21.44 -3.54
N SER A 178 -5.96 -22.73 -3.80
CA SER A 178 -4.75 -23.48 -3.38
C SER A 178 -3.55 -23.22 -4.30
N SER A 179 -3.76 -22.58 -5.45
CA SER A 179 -2.70 -22.29 -6.42
C SER A 179 -1.76 -21.17 -6.01
N TYR A 180 -2.10 -20.38 -4.98
CA TYR A 180 -1.31 -19.25 -4.50
C TYR A 180 -0.56 -19.63 -3.22
N THR A 181 0.66 -19.10 -3.09
CA THR A 181 1.52 -19.30 -1.91
C THR A 181 1.88 -18.00 -1.21
N GLN A 182 1.72 -16.86 -1.89
CA GLN A 182 2.09 -15.55 -1.36
C GLN A 182 0.98 -14.52 -1.57
N ILE A 183 0.95 -13.51 -0.71
CA ILE A 183 -0.02 -12.43 -0.71
C ILE A 183 0.66 -11.07 -0.48
N GLY A 184 0.19 -10.07 -1.21
CA GLY A 184 0.45 -8.66 -0.95
C GLY A 184 -0.86 -7.89 -0.92
N VAL A 185 -0.99 -6.96 0.02
CA VAL A 185 -2.14 -6.06 0.15
C VAL A 185 -1.65 -4.63 0.07
N GLY A 186 -2.40 -3.80 -0.64
CA GLY A 186 -2.13 -2.38 -0.79
C GLY A 186 -3.34 -1.52 -0.48
N TYR A 187 -3.16 -0.55 0.41
CA TYR A 187 -4.23 0.34 0.87
C TYR A 187 -3.88 1.82 0.65
N VAL A 188 -4.83 2.59 0.11
CA VAL A 188 -4.75 4.04 0.02
C VAL A 188 -5.91 4.65 0.79
N ALA A 189 -5.59 5.39 1.85
CA ALA A 189 -6.58 5.96 2.77
C ALA A 189 -7.51 6.98 2.09
N ASN A 190 -6.99 7.78 1.15
CA ASN A 190 -7.80 8.70 0.37
C ASN A 190 -8.75 7.92 -0.55
N GLY A 191 -10.05 7.94 -0.22
CA GLY A 191 -11.07 7.17 -0.93
C GLY A 191 -11.16 5.68 -0.54
N HIS A 192 -10.31 5.23 0.40
CA HIS A 192 -10.25 3.85 0.88
C HIS A 192 -10.15 2.81 -0.25
N TYR A 193 -9.12 2.92 -1.08
CA TYR A 193 -8.86 1.95 -2.16
C TYR A 193 -8.02 0.79 -1.64
N TRP A 194 -8.43 -0.42 -2.03
CA TRP A 194 -7.81 -1.65 -1.61
C TRP A 194 -7.49 -2.51 -2.82
N THR A 195 -6.29 -3.07 -2.83
CA THR A 195 -5.87 -4.09 -3.77
C THR A 195 -5.27 -5.23 -2.97
N GLN A 196 -5.71 -6.45 -3.26
CA GLN A 196 -5.13 -7.68 -2.74
C GLN A 196 -4.64 -8.49 -3.94
N MET A 197 -3.35 -8.76 -3.99
CA MET A 197 -2.70 -9.56 -5.02
C MET A 197 -2.19 -10.86 -4.46
N PHE A 198 -2.25 -11.90 -5.28
CA PHE A 198 -1.79 -13.24 -4.97
C PHE A 198 -0.81 -13.71 -6.03
N ILE A 199 0.22 -14.46 -5.61
CA ILE A 199 1.11 -15.19 -6.53
C ILE A 199 1.41 -16.60 -6.00
N GLY A 200 1.75 -17.51 -6.90
CA GLY A 200 2.22 -18.87 -6.57
C GLY A 200 3.18 -19.45 -7.59
#